data_AF-A0A8T4CDV2-F1
#
_entry.id   AF-A0A8T4CDV2-F1
#
_cell.length_a   1.000
_cell.length_b   1.000
_cell.length_c   1.000
_cell.angle_alpha   90.00
_cell.angle_beta   90.00
_cell.angle_gamma   90.00
#
_symmetry.space_group_name_H-M   'P 1'
#
loop_
_entity.id
_entity.type
_entity.pdbx_description
1 polymer ?
#
loop_
_entity_poly.entity_id
_entity_poly.type
_entity_poly.pdbx_seq_one_letter_code
_entity_poly.pdbx_strand_id
1 'polypeptide(L)'
;MIIQRFSMVAEAISAAMSSSSKGNLPASEEPVPDWHRKWKRHNGIRLTGKIAREVVNRALKATGKGMKRLTRADIQAHGCSGQWALKEAGGRYRLLRKAGYRFMPWEIGRVPRGYWELSGNRKRALRWASRRLSKPVERLSGPELHRLGLAGLAFRPKRELMRDSGLPSWMALTHRRWKVRDNRIAATRWLIEKTGKPGIELSRRDFERYGLASLHGMYFPAGLKLAFPGKDGAPARRRLLAIHMPALRAAAEAGRLGGSDGWAERKCRKYGTRERRVAVVRRVLAGTGKKPRFLTGKDFVRAGHYFLISRYYRWDVSRALRETGLKISKRDMVKVFPHAKWKTSAARARAIREFVESSGRPPKELTAKDLCRAGRGSLLTYKSFAGLLREAGYDIQPWELKHVSHSFWMRRRNRAGAVRWLIRKTGKRPSNLKCGDFSYYDLGGLWQHVGKKTRKYCDVRVDKPYYSIYTLLKDAGFKGEAERALYGRKLKRRGKFRHRTIGGRKKIPK
;
A
#
# COMPACT_ATOMS: atom_id res chain seq x y z
N MET A 1 18.26 -49.27 -62.76
CA MET A 1 17.48 -49.67 -61.56
C MET A 1 17.29 -48.58 -60.50
N ILE A 2 18.23 -47.65 -60.26
CA ILE A 2 18.06 -46.59 -59.23
C ILE A 2 17.15 -45.44 -59.72
N ILE A 3 17.17 -45.13 -61.02
CA ILE A 3 16.36 -44.04 -61.60
C ILE A 3 14.86 -44.40 -61.68
N GLN A 4 14.52 -45.68 -61.91
CA GLN A 4 13.13 -46.16 -61.90
C GLN A 4 12.46 -46.06 -60.52
N ARG A 5 13.21 -46.20 -59.42
CA ARG A 5 12.68 -46.09 -58.06
C ARG A 5 12.36 -44.64 -57.66
N PHE A 6 13.04 -43.65 -58.22
CA PHE A 6 12.73 -42.24 -57.95
C PHE A 6 11.49 -41.77 -58.72
N SER A 7 11.26 -42.29 -59.93
CA SER A 7 10.06 -41.95 -60.73
C SER A 7 8.77 -42.44 -60.06
N MET A 8 8.78 -43.65 -59.51
CA MET A 8 7.62 -44.22 -58.81
C MET A 8 7.29 -43.49 -57.50
N VAL A 9 8.30 -42.97 -56.80
CA VAL A 9 8.09 -42.18 -55.56
C VAL A 9 7.56 -40.79 -55.89
N ALA A 10 7.99 -40.18 -57.00
CA ALA A 10 7.49 -38.89 -57.45
C ALA A 10 6.02 -38.97 -57.93
N GLU A 11 5.65 -40.03 -58.64
CA GLU A 11 4.25 -40.27 -59.06
C GLU A 11 3.33 -40.58 -57.87
N ALA A 12 3.81 -41.35 -56.89
CA ALA A 12 3.05 -41.63 -55.67
C ALA A 12 2.80 -40.37 -54.81
N ILE A 13 3.78 -39.45 -54.76
CA ILE A 13 3.63 -38.16 -54.06
C ILE A 13 2.68 -37.24 -54.84
N SER A 14 2.75 -37.22 -56.19
CA SER A 14 1.88 -36.39 -57.02
C SER A 14 0.41 -36.87 -56.99
N ALA A 15 0.19 -38.19 -56.95
CA ALA A 15 -1.14 -38.80 -56.76
C ALA A 15 -1.71 -38.54 -55.35
N ALA A 16 -0.87 -38.52 -54.32
CA ALA A 16 -1.28 -38.20 -52.95
C ALA A 16 -1.64 -36.72 -52.76
N MET A 17 -1.03 -35.81 -53.52
CA MET A 17 -1.35 -34.37 -53.43
C MET A 17 -2.60 -33.98 -54.24
N SER A 18 -3.02 -34.79 -55.21
CA SER A 18 -4.17 -34.50 -56.08
C SER A 18 -5.52 -34.97 -55.52
N SER A 19 -5.53 -35.75 -54.43
CA SER A 19 -6.76 -36.32 -53.84
C SER A 19 -7.27 -35.60 -52.58
N SER A 20 -6.67 -34.47 -52.18
CA SER A 20 -7.10 -33.73 -50.98
C SER A 20 -8.12 -32.64 -51.31
N SER A 21 -9.35 -33.06 -51.64
CA SER A 21 -10.53 -32.21 -51.47
C SER A 21 -11.60 -32.99 -50.70
N LYS A 22 -11.94 -32.46 -49.52
CA LYS A 22 -13.04 -32.84 -48.62
C LYS A 22 -12.86 -34.15 -47.83
N GLY A 23 -12.61 -34.02 -46.52
CA GLY A 23 -12.86 -35.09 -45.55
C GLY A 23 -12.01 -35.00 -44.29
N ASN A 24 -12.64 -34.98 -43.12
CA ASN A 24 -12.00 -34.99 -41.80
C ASN A 24 -11.07 -36.22 -41.62
N LEU A 25 -9.81 -36.01 -41.23
CA LEU A 25 -8.90 -37.07 -40.79
C LEU A 25 -8.92 -37.22 -39.25
N PRO A 26 -8.91 -38.46 -38.71
CA PRO A 26 -8.72 -38.71 -37.30
C PRO A 26 -7.23 -38.56 -36.91
N ALA A 27 -6.98 -38.23 -35.65
CA ALA A 27 -5.64 -38.10 -35.11
C ALA A 27 -4.86 -39.43 -35.22
N SER A 28 -3.78 -39.46 -35.99
CA SER A 28 -2.83 -40.56 -36.01
C SER A 28 -2.00 -40.54 -34.72
N GLU A 29 -2.19 -41.53 -33.85
CA GLU A 29 -1.33 -41.76 -32.70
C GLU A 29 0.02 -42.35 -33.17
N GLU A 30 1.11 -41.63 -32.91
CA GLU A 30 2.46 -42.19 -33.09
C GLU A 30 2.67 -43.38 -32.14
N PRO A 31 3.37 -44.45 -32.57
CA PRO A 31 3.63 -45.61 -31.74
C PRO A 31 4.46 -45.22 -30.52
N VAL A 32 3.90 -45.50 -29.36
CA VAL A 32 4.54 -45.35 -28.05
C VAL A 32 5.89 -46.11 -28.03
N PRO A 33 7.03 -45.45 -27.75
CA PRO A 33 8.35 -46.09 -27.73
C PRO A 33 8.43 -47.27 -26.77
N ASP A 34 9.19 -48.31 -27.12
CA ASP A 34 9.27 -49.59 -26.39
C ASP A 34 9.71 -49.46 -24.92
N TRP A 35 10.47 -48.41 -24.59
CA TRP A 35 10.82 -48.08 -23.21
C TRP A 35 9.61 -47.68 -22.35
N HIS A 36 8.54 -47.13 -22.95
CA HIS A 36 7.31 -46.78 -22.25
C HIS A 36 6.50 -48.03 -21.87
N ARG A 37 6.58 -49.12 -22.67
CA ARG A 37 6.07 -50.45 -22.31
C ARG A 37 6.89 -51.10 -21.18
N LYS A 38 8.23 -51.00 -21.22
CA LYS A 38 9.10 -51.41 -20.10
C LYS A 38 8.83 -50.59 -18.83
N TRP A 39 8.45 -49.32 -18.97
CA TRP A 39 8.15 -48.43 -17.85
C TRP A 39 6.81 -48.74 -17.15
N LYS A 40 5.73 -49.07 -17.89
CA LYS A 40 4.44 -49.49 -17.30
C LYS A 40 4.52 -50.83 -16.55
N ARG A 41 5.43 -51.73 -16.93
CA ARG A 41 5.64 -53.02 -16.25
C ARG A 41 6.35 -52.88 -14.88
N HIS A 42 6.87 -51.70 -14.55
CA HIS A 42 7.66 -51.47 -13.36
C HIS A 42 7.05 -50.40 -12.42
N ASN A 43 5.81 -50.64 -11.96
CA ASN A 43 5.17 -49.85 -10.89
C ASN A 43 5.88 -49.92 -9.51
N GLY A 44 7.08 -50.54 -9.42
CA GLY A 44 7.91 -50.61 -8.22
C GLY A 44 9.24 -49.85 -8.29
N ILE A 45 9.61 -49.22 -9.42
CA ILE A 45 10.90 -48.51 -9.48
C ILE A 45 10.80 -47.19 -8.71
N ARG A 46 11.46 -47.13 -7.55
CA ARG A 46 11.64 -45.88 -6.81
C ARG A 46 12.48 -44.90 -7.63
N LEU A 47 12.10 -43.63 -7.63
CA LEU A 47 12.92 -42.56 -8.25
C LEU A 47 14.25 -42.41 -7.50
N THR A 48 15.29 -43.06 -8.02
CA THR A 48 16.68 -42.97 -7.55
C THR A 48 17.33 -41.65 -7.97
N GLY A 49 18.44 -41.28 -7.32
CA GLY A 49 19.20 -40.08 -7.69
C GLY A 49 19.76 -40.13 -9.12
N LYS A 50 20.16 -41.32 -9.59
CA LYS A 50 20.65 -41.54 -10.97
C LYS A 50 19.56 -41.26 -12.00
N ILE A 51 18.35 -41.81 -11.79
CA ILE A 51 17.19 -41.58 -12.67
C ILE A 51 16.78 -40.10 -12.65
N ALA A 52 16.72 -39.48 -11.47
CA ALA A 52 16.41 -38.05 -11.35
C ALA A 52 17.41 -37.18 -12.12
N ARG A 53 18.71 -37.48 -12.02
CA ARG A 53 19.77 -36.76 -12.73
C ARG A 53 19.66 -36.91 -14.23
N GLU A 54 19.39 -38.11 -14.73
CA GLU A 54 19.21 -38.37 -16.16
C GLU A 54 18.02 -37.58 -16.74
N VAL A 55 16.87 -37.58 -16.05
CA VAL A 55 15.68 -36.80 -16.46
C VAL A 55 16.00 -35.30 -16.52
N VAL A 56 16.70 -34.77 -15.52
CA VAL A 56 17.09 -33.35 -15.49
C VAL A 56 18.08 -33.02 -16.60
N ASN A 57 19.11 -33.85 -16.82
CA ASN A 57 20.13 -33.63 -17.84
C ASN A 57 19.53 -33.63 -19.25
N ARG A 58 18.60 -34.54 -19.55
CA ARG A 58 17.88 -34.54 -20.84
C ARG A 58 17.11 -33.24 -21.05
N ALA A 59 16.40 -32.78 -20.03
CA ALA A 59 15.64 -31.54 -20.11
C ALA A 59 16.55 -30.30 -20.27
N LEU A 60 17.73 -30.28 -19.64
CA LEU A 60 18.73 -29.23 -19.84
C LEU A 60 19.28 -29.26 -21.26
N LYS A 61 19.69 -30.43 -21.76
CA LYS A 61 20.24 -30.60 -23.12
C LYS A 61 19.24 -30.18 -24.18
N ALA A 62 17.98 -30.61 -24.06
CA ALA A 62 16.96 -30.35 -25.07
C ALA A 62 16.47 -28.90 -25.08
N THR A 63 16.49 -28.19 -23.95
CA THR A 63 16.07 -26.78 -23.90
C THR A 63 17.19 -25.76 -24.08
N GLY A 64 18.45 -26.16 -23.90
CA GLY A 64 19.60 -25.25 -23.80
C GLY A 64 19.51 -24.28 -22.61
N LYS A 65 18.55 -24.48 -21.68
CA LYS A 65 18.35 -23.58 -20.54
C LYS A 65 19.31 -23.92 -19.42
N GLY A 66 19.85 -22.89 -18.77
CA GLY A 66 20.51 -23.06 -17.48
C GLY A 66 19.54 -23.61 -16.42
N MET A 67 20.05 -24.38 -15.46
CA MET A 67 19.24 -25.16 -14.52
C MET A 67 18.24 -24.37 -13.67
N LYS A 68 18.56 -23.11 -13.32
CA LYS A 68 17.63 -22.22 -12.60
C LYS A 68 16.43 -21.79 -13.45
N ARG A 69 16.58 -21.83 -14.79
CA ARG A 69 15.55 -21.44 -15.77
C ARG A 69 14.71 -22.63 -16.25
N LEU A 70 15.06 -23.86 -15.88
CA LEU A 70 14.33 -25.05 -16.24
C LEU A 70 12.95 -25.06 -15.55
N THR A 71 11.88 -24.99 -16.34
CA THR A 71 10.50 -24.94 -15.84
C THR A 71 9.91 -26.34 -15.66
N ARG A 72 8.73 -26.43 -15.03
CA ARG A 72 7.98 -27.70 -14.94
C ARG A 72 7.60 -28.21 -16.34
N ALA A 73 7.17 -27.31 -17.23
CA ALA A 73 6.79 -27.64 -18.60
C ALA A 73 7.99 -28.16 -19.38
N ASP A 74 9.18 -27.57 -19.21
CA ASP A 74 10.40 -28.08 -19.82
C ASP A 74 10.67 -29.53 -19.39
N ILE A 75 10.55 -29.85 -18.10
CA ILE A 75 10.75 -31.23 -17.61
C ILE A 75 9.66 -32.17 -18.14
N GLN A 76 8.41 -31.71 -18.27
CA GLN A 76 7.30 -32.52 -18.78
C GLN A 76 7.39 -32.78 -20.29
N ALA A 77 7.90 -31.81 -21.06
CA ALA A 77 7.98 -31.89 -22.52
C ALA A 77 9.03 -32.91 -23.01
N HIS A 78 9.96 -33.33 -22.15
CA HIS A 78 11.03 -34.25 -22.52
C HIS A 78 10.75 -35.71 -22.11
N GLY A 79 9.50 -36.15 -22.29
CA GLY A 79 9.04 -37.55 -22.23
C GLY A 79 8.15 -37.91 -21.03
N CYS A 80 7.45 -39.06 -21.12
CA CYS A 80 6.56 -39.61 -20.07
C CYS A 80 7.22 -39.71 -18.68
N SER A 81 8.56 -39.89 -18.65
CA SER A 81 9.36 -39.95 -17.42
C SER A 81 9.41 -38.62 -16.67
N GLY A 82 9.30 -37.47 -17.35
CA GLY A 82 9.36 -36.15 -16.72
C GLY A 82 8.14 -35.86 -15.84
N GLN A 83 6.94 -36.18 -16.32
CA GLN A 83 5.72 -36.03 -15.55
C GLN A 83 5.69 -36.98 -14.34
N TRP A 84 6.10 -38.24 -14.53
CA TRP A 84 6.20 -39.19 -13.43
C TRP A 84 7.25 -38.78 -12.41
N ALA A 85 8.47 -38.44 -12.84
CA ALA A 85 9.54 -38.04 -11.94
C ALA A 85 9.18 -36.78 -11.14
N LEU A 86 8.43 -35.85 -11.73
CA LEU A 86 7.86 -34.71 -11.02
C LEU A 86 6.82 -35.12 -9.97
N LYS A 87 5.94 -36.09 -10.28
CA LYS A 87 4.93 -36.60 -9.35
C LYS A 87 5.62 -37.34 -8.18
N GLU A 88 6.50 -38.28 -8.50
CA GLU A 88 7.23 -39.13 -7.56
C GLU A 88 8.19 -38.34 -6.66
N ALA A 89 8.85 -37.31 -7.21
CA ALA A 89 9.68 -36.43 -6.39
C ALA A 89 8.83 -35.51 -5.49
N GLY A 90 7.56 -35.27 -5.78
CA GLY A 90 6.75 -34.23 -5.12
C GLY A 90 7.07 -32.82 -5.61
N GLY A 91 7.43 -32.69 -6.90
CA GLY A 91 7.65 -31.43 -7.60
C GLY A 91 9.10 -31.15 -8.01
N ARG A 92 9.28 -30.12 -8.85
CA ARG A 92 10.57 -29.75 -9.48
C ARG A 92 11.72 -29.57 -8.49
N TYR A 93 11.48 -28.92 -7.34
CA TYR A 93 12.52 -28.70 -6.34
C TYR A 93 13.12 -30.03 -5.84
N ARG A 94 12.26 -30.94 -5.43
CA ARG A 94 12.65 -32.23 -4.87
C ARG A 94 13.31 -33.11 -5.92
N LEU A 95 12.88 -33.01 -7.18
CA LEU A 95 13.51 -33.70 -8.30
C LEU A 95 14.96 -33.22 -8.51
N LEU A 96 15.18 -31.90 -8.57
CA LEU A 96 16.53 -31.33 -8.69
C LEU A 96 17.42 -31.69 -7.50
N ARG A 97 16.87 -31.71 -6.28
CA ARG A 97 17.60 -32.13 -5.08
C ARG A 97 17.97 -33.61 -5.14
N LYS A 98 17.04 -34.50 -5.55
CA LYS A 98 17.31 -35.94 -5.75
C LYS A 98 18.39 -36.18 -6.82
N ALA A 99 18.43 -35.35 -7.86
CA ALA A 99 19.48 -35.39 -8.89
C ALA A 99 20.89 -35.00 -8.39
N GLY A 100 21.00 -34.50 -7.14
CA GLY A 100 22.26 -34.10 -6.51
C GLY A 100 22.52 -32.59 -6.54
N TYR A 101 21.60 -31.79 -7.09
CA TYR A 101 21.80 -30.34 -7.17
C TYR A 101 21.42 -29.62 -5.87
N ARG A 102 22.33 -28.79 -5.38
CA ARG A 102 22.16 -28.02 -4.14
C ARG A 102 21.56 -26.64 -4.41
N PHE A 103 20.26 -26.60 -4.68
CA PHE A 103 19.50 -25.34 -4.74
C PHE A 103 18.64 -25.15 -3.48
N MET A 104 18.32 -23.90 -3.17
CA MET A 104 17.25 -23.58 -2.24
C MET A 104 15.89 -23.53 -2.96
N PRO A 105 14.77 -23.87 -2.30
CA PRO A 105 13.44 -23.92 -2.94
C PRO A 105 13.03 -22.64 -3.66
N TRP A 106 13.43 -21.48 -3.13
CA TRP A 106 13.12 -20.17 -3.69
C TRP A 106 14.01 -19.75 -4.87
N GLU A 107 15.18 -20.37 -5.05
CA GLU A 107 16.09 -20.02 -6.16
C GLU A 107 15.58 -20.45 -7.53
N ILE A 108 14.70 -21.46 -7.54
CA ILE A 108 14.18 -22.02 -8.78
C ILE A 108 12.82 -21.40 -9.15
N GLY A 109 12.16 -20.64 -8.26
CA GLY A 109 10.90 -19.94 -8.53
C GLY A 109 9.88 -20.03 -7.39
N ARG A 110 8.61 -20.26 -7.73
CA ARG A 110 7.52 -20.34 -6.73
C ARG A 110 7.71 -21.54 -5.81
N VAL A 111 7.76 -21.26 -4.50
CA VAL A 111 7.74 -22.28 -3.45
C VAL A 111 6.31 -22.79 -3.19
N PRO A 112 6.13 -23.99 -2.60
CA PRO A 112 4.80 -24.50 -2.24
C PRO A 112 4.01 -23.56 -1.33
N ARG A 113 2.66 -23.66 -1.38
CA ARG A 113 1.79 -22.98 -0.42
C ARG A 113 2.15 -23.43 1.01
N GLY A 114 2.16 -22.50 1.95
CA GLY A 114 2.57 -22.80 3.34
C GLY A 114 4.08 -22.77 3.57
N TYR A 115 4.92 -22.79 2.52
CA TYR A 115 6.38 -22.81 2.68
C TYR A 115 6.90 -21.62 3.50
N TRP A 116 6.33 -20.44 3.26
CA TRP A 116 6.67 -19.22 3.98
C TRP A 116 6.01 -19.10 5.35
N GLU A 117 5.12 -20.00 5.78
CA GLU A 117 4.53 -19.96 7.13
C GLU A 117 5.50 -20.50 8.19
N LEU A 118 6.45 -21.34 7.77
CA LEU A 118 7.51 -21.83 8.65
C LEU A 118 8.60 -20.76 8.81
N SER A 119 8.75 -20.25 10.04
CA SER A 119 9.75 -19.22 10.36
C SER A 119 11.16 -19.62 9.93
N GLY A 120 11.55 -20.88 10.13
CA GLY A 120 12.85 -21.43 9.70
C GLY A 120 13.14 -21.26 8.21
N ASN A 121 12.12 -21.36 7.34
CA ASN A 121 12.27 -21.12 5.90
C ASN A 121 12.51 -19.64 5.61
N ARG A 122 11.77 -18.76 6.28
CA ARG A 122 11.95 -17.31 6.16
C ARG A 122 13.35 -16.89 6.63
N LYS A 123 13.82 -17.39 7.77
CA LYS A 123 15.18 -17.10 8.29
C LYS A 123 16.26 -17.51 7.30
N ARG A 124 16.16 -18.72 6.73
CA ARG A 124 17.14 -19.23 5.76
C ARG A 124 17.14 -18.39 4.47
N ALA A 125 15.96 -18.02 3.97
CA ALA A 125 15.84 -17.19 2.78
C ALA A 125 16.38 -15.77 2.99
N LEU A 126 16.09 -15.14 4.13
CA LEU A 126 16.59 -13.80 4.45
C LEU A 126 18.12 -13.79 4.63
N ARG A 127 18.70 -14.79 5.31
CA ARG A 127 20.17 -14.94 5.42
C ARG A 127 20.82 -15.18 4.07
N TRP A 128 20.21 -16.01 3.23
CA TRP A 128 20.67 -16.21 1.86
C TRP A 128 20.62 -14.91 1.06
N ALA A 129 19.53 -14.15 1.11
CA ALA A 129 19.38 -12.87 0.41
C ALA A 129 20.39 -11.83 0.91
N SER A 130 20.62 -11.80 2.22
CA SER A 130 21.59 -10.92 2.87
C SER A 130 23.01 -11.17 2.36
N ARG A 131 23.46 -12.43 2.35
CA ARG A 131 24.76 -12.81 1.78
C ARG A 131 24.84 -12.52 0.29
N ARG A 132 23.77 -12.80 -0.46
CA ARG A 132 23.75 -12.63 -1.92
C ARG A 132 23.86 -11.17 -2.36
N LEU A 133 23.36 -10.23 -1.55
CA LEU A 133 23.37 -8.80 -1.84
C LEU A 133 24.43 -8.03 -1.04
N SER A 134 25.23 -8.70 -0.21
CA SER A 134 26.15 -8.08 0.75
C SER A 134 25.46 -6.98 1.59
N LYS A 135 24.21 -7.21 1.97
CA LYS A 135 23.38 -6.29 2.75
C LYS A 135 22.85 -6.98 4.00
N PRO A 136 22.86 -6.33 5.16
CA PRO A 136 22.28 -6.92 6.36
C PRO A 136 20.75 -6.98 6.19
N VAL A 137 20.09 -7.93 6.86
CA VAL A 137 18.68 -8.30 6.59
C VAL A 137 17.71 -7.11 6.73
N GLU A 138 18.03 -6.16 7.60
CA GLU A 138 17.25 -4.96 7.92
C GLU A 138 17.16 -3.97 6.76
N ARG A 139 18.19 -4.01 5.91
CA ARG A 139 18.35 -3.17 4.72
C ARG A 139 17.80 -3.80 3.45
N LEU A 140 17.33 -5.05 3.52
CA LEU A 140 16.66 -5.69 2.39
C LEU A 140 15.31 -5.00 2.14
N SER A 141 15.12 -4.51 0.93
CA SER A 141 13.87 -3.91 0.47
C SER A 141 12.94 -4.95 -0.17
N GLY A 142 11.64 -4.68 -0.16
CA GLY A 142 10.65 -5.52 -0.86
C GLY A 142 10.99 -5.74 -2.35
N PRO A 143 11.37 -4.70 -3.12
CA PRO A 143 11.80 -4.86 -4.51
C PRO A 143 13.04 -5.77 -4.68
N GLU A 144 14.04 -5.69 -3.79
CA GLU A 144 15.21 -6.57 -3.85
C GLU A 144 14.85 -8.02 -3.59
N LEU A 145 14.01 -8.28 -2.56
CA LEU A 145 13.48 -9.61 -2.30
C LEU A 145 12.70 -10.14 -3.51
N HIS A 146 11.89 -9.29 -4.15
CA HIS A 146 11.16 -9.67 -5.36
C HIS A 146 12.09 -10.04 -6.53
N ARG A 147 13.17 -9.27 -6.76
CA ARG A 147 14.19 -9.57 -7.79
C ARG A 147 14.91 -10.90 -7.55
N LEU A 148 15.07 -11.28 -6.28
CA LEU A 148 15.65 -12.57 -5.89
C LEU A 148 14.65 -13.75 -5.92
N GLY A 149 13.43 -13.56 -6.42
CA GLY A 149 12.39 -14.59 -6.44
C GLY A 149 11.69 -14.81 -5.09
N LEU A 150 11.98 -13.97 -4.08
CA LEU A 150 11.40 -14.01 -2.75
C LEU A 150 10.12 -13.17 -2.65
N ALA A 151 9.31 -13.13 -3.71
CA ALA A 151 8.09 -12.32 -3.76
C ALA A 151 7.13 -12.63 -2.60
N GLY A 152 7.04 -13.90 -2.17
CA GLY A 152 6.22 -14.29 -1.02
C GLY A 152 6.67 -13.68 0.31
N LEU A 153 7.95 -13.29 0.44
CA LEU A 153 8.47 -12.53 1.58
C LEU A 153 8.30 -11.02 1.37
N ALA A 154 8.42 -10.52 0.14
CA ALA A 154 8.31 -9.10 -0.16
C ALA A 154 6.96 -8.46 0.25
N PHE A 155 5.88 -9.27 0.27
CA PHE A 155 4.56 -8.82 0.69
C PHE A 155 4.29 -9.01 2.19
N ARG A 156 5.18 -9.68 2.93
CA ARG A 156 5.02 -9.83 4.37
C ARG A 156 5.30 -8.49 5.07
N PRO A 157 4.59 -8.20 6.17
CA PRO A 157 4.91 -7.04 6.97
C PRO A 157 6.39 -7.06 7.37
N LYS A 158 7.13 -5.96 7.15
CA LYS A 158 8.56 -5.86 7.48
C LYS A 158 8.86 -6.35 8.91
N ARG A 159 7.92 -6.12 9.83
CA ARG A 159 7.98 -6.59 11.22
C ARG A 159 8.17 -8.10 11.39
N GLU A 160 7.51 -8.88 10.56
CA GLU A 160 7.54 -10.34 10.63
C GLU A 160 8.91 -10.82 10.17
N LEU A 161 9.39 -10.27 9.05
CA LEU A 161 10.72 -10.54 8.51
C LEU A 161 11.83 -10.22 9.53
N MET A 162 11.72 -9.11 10.27
CA MET A 162 12.69 -8.76 11.33
C MET A 162 12.64 -9.72 12.52
N ARG A 163 11.44 -10.18 12.92
CA ARG A 163 11.32 -11.20 13.97
C ARG A 163 11.98 -12.50 13.53
N ASP A 164 11.80 -12.86 12.27
CA ASP A 164 12.37 -14.08 11.71
C ASP A 164 13.89 -13.98 11.50
N SER A 165 14.44 -12.79 11.29
CA SER A 165 15.90 -12.64 11.18
C SER A 165 16.64 -12.81 12.51
N GLY A 166 15.92 -13.04 13.63
CA GLY A 166 16.51 -13.15 14.96
C GLY A 166 16.88 -11.79 15.55
N LEU A 167 16.43 -10.70 14.91
CA LEU A 167 16.61 -9.37 15.45
C LEU A 167 15.58 -9.12 16.56
N PRO A 168 15.92 -8.23 17.50
CA PRO A 168 14.98 -7.85 18.53
C PRO A 168 13.66 -7.37 17.93
N SER A 169 12.55 -7.88 18.46
CA SER A 169 11.20 -7.63 17.95
C SER A 169 10.81 -6.14 17.95
N TRP A 170 11.53 -5.29 18.71
CA TRP A 170 11.32 -3.86 18.75
C TRP A 170 11.95 -3.09 17.56
N MET A 171 12.86 -3.69 16.78
CA MET A 171 13.38 -3.06 15.54
C MET A 171 12.31 -2.95 14.43
N ALA A 172 11.21 -3.65 14.60
CA ALA A 172 10.06 -3.69 13.72
C ALA A 172 8.98 -2.64 14.04
N LEU A 173 9.19 -1.79 15.05
CA LEU A 173 8.13 -0.94 15.60
C LEU A 173 7.83 0.25 14.69
N THR A 174 6.53 0.52 14.56
CA THR A 174 6.04 1.74 13.90
C THR A 174 6.16 2.94 14.85
N HIS A 175 6.06 4.14 14.27
CA HIS A 175 6.09 5.42 14.98
C HIS A 175 5.19 5.47 16.24
N ARG A 176 4.07 4.74 16.27
CA ARG A 176 3.16 4.73 17.42
C ARG A 176 3.70 3.97 18.63
N ARG A 177 4.52 2.93 18.42
CA ARG A 177 5.02 2.08 19.52
C ARG A 177 6.33 2.55 20.12
N TRP A 178 7.07 3.42 19.42
CA TRP A 178 8.13 4.20 20.05
C TRP A 178 7.62 5.12 21.16
N LYS A 179 6.30 5.33 21.29
CA LYS A 179 5.69 6.01 22.44
C LYS A 179 5.80 5.21 23.74
N VAL A 180 5.92 3.89 23.66
CA VAL A 180 6.15 3.04 24.84
C VAL A 180 7.60 3.18 25.29
N ARG A 181 7.81 3.52 26.56
CA ARG A 181 9.13 3.83 27.12
C ARG A 181 10.10 2.65 27.02
N ASP A 182 9.65 1.46 27.35
CA ASP A 182 10.51 0.28 27.44
C ASP A 182 11.07 -0.13 26.08
N ASN A 183 10.29 0.05 25.01
CA ASN A 183 10.75 -0.17 23.65
C ASN A 183 11.91 0.77 23.27
N ARG A 184 11.91 2.02 23.76
CA ARG A 184 12.99 2.97 23.51
C ARG A 184 14.25 2.57 24.29
N ILE A 185 14.08 2.19 25.56
CA ILE A 185 15.19 1.78 26.43
C ILE A 185 15.85 0.51 25.86
N ALA A 186 15.06 -0.50 25.52
CA ALA A 186 15.56 -1.73 24.91
C ALA A 186 16.30 -1.47 23.59
N ALA A 187 15.76 -0.55 22.76
CA ALA A 187 16.40 -0.18 21.50
C ALA A 187 17.75 0.52 21.70
N THR A 188 17.81 1.46 22.63
CA THR A 188 19.06 2.18 22.92
C THR A 188 20.09 1.26 23.56
N ARG A 189 19.71 0.40 24.51
CA ARG A 189 20.64 -0.58 25.13
C ARG A 189 21.26 -1.52 24.12
N TRP A 190 20.46 -2.04 23.19
CA TRP A 190 20.98 -2.87 22.11
C TRP A 190 21.89 -2.08 21.17
N LEU A 191 21.61 -0.81 20.92
CA LEU A 191 22.46 0.03 20.07
C LEU A 191 23.82 0.30 20.75
N ILE A 192 23.83 0.50 22.07
CA ILE A 192 25.04 0.57 22.89
C ILE A 192 25.85 -0.73 22.73
N GLU A 193 25.22 -1.88 22.94
CA GLU A 193 25.86 -3.20 22.79
C GLU A 193 26.45 -3.40 21.39
N LYS A 194 25.74 -3.01 20.32
CA LYS A 194 26.19 -3.21 18.94
C LYS A 194 27.23 -2.22 18.44
N THR A 195 27.32 -1.06 19.07
CA THR A 195 28.30 -0.02 18.66
C THR A 195 29.51 0.03 19.57
N GLY A 196 29.42 -0.54 20.78
CA GLY A 196 30.40 -0.34 21.84
C GLY A 196 30.41 1.08 22.42
N LYS A 197 29.54 1.97 21.93
CA LYS A 197 29.50 3.37 22.33
C LYS A 197 28.57 3.55 23.54
N PRO A 198 28.94 4.37 24.53
CA PRO A 198 28.02 4.76 25.58
C PRO A 198 26.82 5.51 24.99
N GLY A 199 25.67 5.47 25.68
CA GLY A 199 24.42 6.04 25.17
C GLY A 199 24.50 7.52 24.79
N ILE A 200 25.40 8.27 25.42
CA ILE A 200 25.66 9.70 25.16
C ILE A 200 26.43 9.95 23.86
N GLU A 201 27.15 8.96 23.35
CA GLU A 201 27.97 9.01 22.13
C GLU A 201 27.26 8.44 20.90
N LEU A 202 26.05 7.88 21.09
CA LEU A 202 25.24 7.41 19.99
C LEU A 202 24.82 8.58 19.09
N SER A 203 25.39 8.63 17.89
CA SER A 203 25.09 9.63 16.88
C SER A 203 23.84 9.27 16.09
N ARG A 204 23.25 10.25 15.40
CA ARG A 204 22.19 10.01 14.40
C ARG A 204 22.55 8.93 13.39
N ARG A 205 23.82 8.90 12.95
CA ARG A 205 24.33 7.89 12.01
C ARG A 205 24.28 6.48 12.60
N ASP A 206 24.50 6.33 13.90
CA ASP A 206 24.39 5.02 14.57
C ASP A 206 22.92 4.54 14.52
N PHE A 207 21.95 5.38 14.88
CA PHE A 207 20.53 5.02 14.75
C PHE A 207 20.11 4.72 13.31
N GLU A 208 20.56 5.52 12.34
CA GLU A 208 20.27 5.31 10.91
C GLU A 208 20.90 4.01 10.39
N ARG A 209 22.15 3.71 10.80
CA ARG A 209 22.89 2.52 10.37
C ARG A 209 22.11 1.24 10.68
N TYR A 210 21.42 1.21 11.81
CA TYR A 210 20.63 0.07 12.30
C TYR A 210 19.10 0.23 12.12
N GLY A 211 18.64 1.16 11.28
CA GLY A 211 17.22 1.29 10.93
C GLY A 211 16.34 1.90 12.03
N LEU A 212 16.93 2.56 13.02
CA LEU A 212 16.28 3.24 14.14
C LEU A 212 16.16 4.76 13.92
N ALA A 213 16.27 5.22 12.67
CA ALA A 213 16.16 6.64 12.30
C ALA A 213 14.88 7.32 12.83
N SER A 214 13.77 6.58 12.86
CA SER A 214 12.49 7.08 13.39
C SER A 214 12.48 7.26 14.91
N LEU A 215 13.24 6.45 15.65
CA LEU A 215 13.45 6.61 17.09
C LEU A 215 14.29 7.88 17.34
N HIS A 216 15.37 8.05 16.58
CA HIS A 216 16.21 9.25 16.64
C HIS A 216 15.41 10.53 16.32
N GLY A 217 14.73 10.59 15.16
CA GLY A 217 13.99 11.78 14.75
C GLY A 217 12.86 12.20 15.71
N MET A 218 12.29 11.25 16.46
CA MET A 218 11.15 11.51 17.34
C MET A 218 11.56 11.91 18.76
N TYR A 219 12.69 11.41 19.26
CA TYR A 219 13.12 11.62 20.65
C TYR A 219 14.48 12.30 20.79
N PHE A 220 15.20 12.47 19.69
CA PHE A 220 16.48 13.17 19.60
C PHE A 220 16.47 14.27 18.51
N PRO A 221 15.42 15.13 18.42
CA PRO A 221 15.49 16.29 17.53
C PRO A 221 16.60 17.24 18.00
N ALA A 222 17.21 17.94 17.03
CA ALA A 222 18.42 18.74 17.16
C ALA A 222 18.58 19.44 18.54
N GLY A 223 19.62 19.05 19.28
CA GLY A 223 20.03 19.69 20.54
C GLY A 223 19.68 18.96 21.84
N LEU A 224 19.06 17.78 21.81
CA LEU A 224 18.78 16.97 23.01
C LEU A 224 19.68 15.73 23.10
N LYS A 225 20.72 15.79 23.94
CA LYS A 225 21.51 14.62 24.38
C LYS A 225 20.77 13.93 25.55
N LEU A 226 20.58 12.61 25.46
CA LEU A 226 20.08 11.79 26.57
C LEU A 226 21.27 11.39 27.44
N ALA A 227 21.31 11.88 28.69
CA ALA A 227 22.24 11.37 29.69
C ALA A 227 21.65 10.11 30.34
N PHE A 228 22.42 9.01 30.32
CA PHE A 228 22.18 7.83 31.16
C PHE A 228 23.17 7.90 32.32
N PRO A 229 22.83 7.41 33.53
CA PRO A 229 23.82 7.30 34.60
C PRO A 229 24.92 6.32 34.14
N GLY A 230 26.15 6.85 34.05
CA GLY A 230 27.37 6.04 34.02
C GLY A 230 27.69 5.54 35.44
N LYS A 231 28.62 4.60 35.52
CA LYS A 231 29.00 3.92 36.77
C LYS A 231 29.56 4.86 37.85
N ASP A 232 30.03 6.08 37.49
CA ASP A 232 30.91 6.89 38.36
C ASP A 232 30.52 8.38 38.53
N GLY A 233 29.26 8.68 38.86
CA GLY A 233 28.92 9.76 39.80
C GLY A 233 29.33 11.25 39.60
N ALA A 234 29.87 11.74 38.48
CA ALA A 234 30.27 13.17 38.34
C ALA A 234 29.40 14.01 37.34
N PRO A 235 29.22 15.34 37.53
CA PRO A 235 28.11 16.08 36.94
C PRO A 235 28.46 16.93 35.70
N ALA A 236 27.65 16.82 34.63
CA ALA A 236 27.49 17.85 33.60
C ALA A 236 26.02 18.00 33.19
N ARG A 237 25.50 19.24 33.33
CA ARG A 237 24.10 19.70 33.20
C ARG A 237 23.56 19.61 31.76
N ARG A 238 22.26 19.48 31.42
CA ARG A 238 21.08 18.75 31.93
C ARG A 238 19.90 19.00 30.96
N ARG A 239 19.16 17.97 30.53
CA ARG A 239 17.71 18.03 30.18
C ARG A 239 17.09 16.62 30.08
N LEU A 240 16.35 16.21 31.12
CA LEU A 240 14.95 15.70 31.12
C LEU A 240 14.66 14.82 32.34
N LEU A 241 13.36 14.74 32.65
CA LEU A 241 12.74 14.49 33.96
C LEU A 241 12.03 13.12 34.03
N ALA A 242 11.77 12.74 35.29
CA ALA A 242 10.71 11.87 35.82
C ALA A 242 10.95 10.33 35.88
N ILE A 243 11.21 9.82 37.10
CA ILE A 243 10.28 9.03 37.95
C ILE A 243 11.03 8.60 39.24
N HIS A 244 10.60 9.10 40.42
CA HIS A 244 10.44 8.37 41.71
C HIS A 244 10.27 9.35 42.90
N MET A 245 9.03 9.60 43.34
CA MET A 245 8.74 10.57 44.41
C MET A 245 9.13 10.13 45.84
N PRO A 246 9.12 8.85 46.25
CA PRO A 246 9.52 8.49 47.62
C PRO A 246 11.03 8.62 47.86
N ALA A 247 11.87 8.19 46.92
CA ALA A 247 13.33 8.32 47.02
C ALA A 247 13.82 9.78 46.84
N LEU A 248 13.08 10.61 46.09
CA LEU A 248 13.37 12.04 45.93
C LEU A 248 13.03 12.86 47.19
N ARG A 249 12.09 12.41 48.03
CA ARG A 249 11.76 13.08 49.30
C ARG A 249 12.88 12.89 50.33
N ALA A 250 13.35 11.66 50.49
CA ALA A 250 14.49 11.34 51.35
C ALA A 250 15.80 12.03 50.90
N ALA A 251 16.02 12.17 49.59
CA ALA A 251 17.19 12.87 49.04
C ALA A 251 17.08 14.41 49.07
N ALA A 252 15.87 14.97 49.12
CA ALA A 252 15.61 16.39 49.28
C ALA A 252 15.71 16.83 50.75
N GLU A 253 15.23 16.02 51.69
CA GLU A 253 15.41 16.21 53.14
C GLU A 253 16.89 16.12 53.54
N ALA A 254 17.70 15.35 52.79
CA ALA A 254 19.15 15.28 52.97
C ALA A 254 19.96 16.39 52.26
N GLY A 255 19.31 17.34 51.57
CA GLY A 255 19.96 18.50 50.93
C GLY A 255 20.77 18.24 49.65
N ARG A 256 20.67 17.05 49.02
CA ARG A 256 21.60 16.61 47.95
C ARG A 256 21.09 16.70 46.51
N LEU A 257 20.01 17.43 46.23
CA LEU A 257 19.46 17.54 44.87
C LEU A 257 19.20 18.99 44.44
N GLY A 258 20.18 19.62 43.80
CA GLY A 258 19.87 20.72 42.89
C GLY A 258 19.29 20.14 41.61
N GLY A 259 17.98 20.29 41.32
CA GLY A 259 17.40 20.10 39.97
C GLY A 259 16.05 19.40 39.81
N SER A 260 15.02 20.13 39.41
CA SER A 260 14.10 19.83 38.27
C SER A 260 12.86 20.74 38.24
N ASP A 261 12.60 21.47 39.32
CA ASP A 261 11.44 22.35 39.44
C ASP A 261 11.44 23.48 38.41
N GLY A 262 12.61 23.96 37.99
CA GLY A 262 12.73 25.17 37.18
C GLY A 262 11.96 25.23 35.85
N TRP A 263 11.53 24.15 35.17
CA TRP A 263 10.70 24.30 33.95
C TRP A 263 9.21 24.42 34.25
N ALA A 264 8.69 23.51 35.08
CA ALA A 264 7.32 23.61 35.56
C ALA A 264 7.17 24.91 36.35
N GLU A 265 8.15 25.23 37.19
CA GLU A 265 8.24 26.47 37.93
C GLU A 265 8.47 27.68 37.02
N ARG A 266 9.25 27.64 35.93
CA ARG A 266 9.31 28.75 34.95
C ARG A 266 7.99 28.95 34.21
N LYS A 267 7.27 27.87 33.86
CA LYS A 267 5.94 27.98 33.22
C LYS A 267 4.85 28.36 34.22
N CYS A 268 4.96 27.91 35.47
CA CYS A 268 4.13 28.33 36.58
C CYS A 268 4.44 29.78 36.95
N ARG A 269 5.69 30.25 36.88
CA ARG A 269 6.01 31.68 36.97
C ARG A 269 5.43 32.41 35.76
N LYS A 270 5.58 31.89 34.54
CA LYS A 270 5.05 32.52 33.31
C LYS A 270 3.52 32.63 33.27
N TYR A 271 2.78 31.72 33.90
CA TYR A 271 1.30 31.67 33.83
C TYR A 271 0.60 31.62 35.20
N GLY A 272 1.35 31.78 36.29
CA GLY A 272 0.88 31.54 37.66
C GLY A 272 -0.10 32.59 38.11
N THR A 273 0.18 33.85 37.78
CA THR A 273 -0.74 34.95 38.06
C THR A 273 -1.78 35.10 36.94
N ARG A 274 -2.95 35.60 37.31
CA ARG A 274 -4.07 35.82 36.37
C ARG A 274 -3.67 36.81 35.28
N GLU A 275 -2.98 37.88 35.65
CA GLU A 275 -2.53 38.98 34.78
C GLU A 275 -1.64 38.46 33.66
N ARG A 276 -0.69 37.57 34.01
CA ARG A 276 0.22 36.95 33.02
C ARG A 276 -0.53 36.04 32.05
N ARG A 277 -1.53 35.29 32.53
CA ARG A 277 -2.38 34.49 31.65
C ARG A 277 -3.21 35.36 30.70
N VAL A 278 -3.83 36.42 31.22
CA VAL A 278 -4.61 37.38 30.44
C VAL A 278 -3.76 38.05 29.35
N ALA A 279 -2.55 38.50 29.69
CA ALA A 279 -1.62 39.09 28.74
C ALA A 279 -1.22 38.13 27.60
N VAL A 280 -1.11 36.83 27.89
CA VAL A 280 -0.86 35.81 26.86
C VAL A 280 -2.08 35.59 25.98
N VAL A 281 -3.29 35.49 26.56
CA VAL A 281 -4.53 35.34 25.77
C VAL A 281 -4.73 36.54 24.84
N ARG A 282 -4.50 37.77 25.32
CA ARG A 282 -4.56 38.99 24.51
C ARG A 282 -3.54 38.98 23.36
N ARG A 283 -2.32 38.50 23.59
CA ARG A 283 -1.32 38.31 22.51
C ARG A 283 -1.76 37.29 21.47
N VAL A 284 -2.36 36.17 21.87
CA VAL A 284 -2.89 35.17 20.92
C VAL A 284 -4.06 35.77 20.11
N LEU A 285 -4.93 36.55 20.74
CA LEU A 285 -5.99 37.28 20.06
C LEU A 285 -5.44 38.22 18.99
N ALA A 286 -4.52 39.12 19.37
CA ALA A 286 -3.89 40.08 18.47
C ALA A 286 -3.14 39.38 17.33
N GLY A 287 -2.29 38.40 17.64
CA GLY A 287 -1.47 37.70 16.65
C GLY A 287 -2.24 36.80 15.68
N THR A 288 -3.49 36.45 15.99
CA THR A 288 -4.32 35.65 15.07
C THR A 288 -5.25 36.49 14.20
N GLY A 289 -5.53 37.74 14.58
CA GLY A 289 -6.54 38.58 13.93
C GLY A 289 -7.97 38.02 14.00
N LYS A 290 -8.21 36.94 14.76
CA LYS A 290 -9.51 36.30 14.85
C LYS A 290 -10.39 37.01 15.86
N LYS A 291 -11.68 37.19 15.54
CA LYS A 291 -12.66 37.60 16.56
C LYS A 291 -12.64 36.57 17.71
N PRO A 292 -12.75 36.99 18.98
CA PRO A 292 -12.61 36.09 20.12
C PRO A 292 -13.41 34.79 20.05
N ARG A 293 -14.65 34.84 19.53
CA ARG A 293 -15.51 33.66 19.35
C ARG A 293 -14.95 32.56 18.43
N PHE A 294 -14.01 32.89 17.55
CA PHE A 294 -13.40 31.95 16.59
C PHE A 294 -12.05 31.38 17.06
N LEU A 295 -11.59 31.76 18.25
CA LEU A 295 -10.34 31.24 18.78
C LEU A 295 -10.49 29.78 19.22
N THR A 296 -9.51 28.94 18.86
CA THR A 296 -9.50 27.51 19.16
C THR A 296 -8.28 27.12 19.96
N GLY A 297 -8.30 25.94 20.60
CA GLY A 297 -7.12 25.42 21.30
C GLY A 297 -5.90 25.28 20.38
N LYS A 298 -6.10 25.06 19.08
CA LYS A 298 -5.00 24.99 18.10
C LYS A 298 -4.29 26.33 17.92
N ASP A 299 -4.99 27.44 18.08
CA ASP A 299 -4.39 28.77 17.95
C ASP A 299 -3.41 29.02 19.10
N PHE A 300 -3.76 28.62 20.33
CA PHE A 300 -2.83 28.61 21.46
C PHE A 300 -1.62 27.69 21.23
N VAL A 301 -1.82 26.51 20.63
CA VAL A 301 -0.71 25.58 20.34
C VAL A 301 0.24 26.16 19.31
N ARG A 302 -0.27 26.77 18.22
CA ARG A 302 0.56 27.43 17.20
C ARG A 302 1.35 28.60 17.77
N ALA A 303 0.75 29.35 18.69
CA ALA A 303 1.43 30.45 19.39
C ALA A 303 2.39 29.96 20.51
N GLY A 304 2.66 28.65 20.64
CA GLY A 304 3.58 28.12 21.66
C GLY A 304 3.03 28.13 23.10
N HIS A 305 1.71 28.27 23.26
CA HIS A 305 1.00 28.38 24.53
C HIS A 305 0.19 27.12 24.89
N TYR A 306 0.63 25.94 24.44
CA TYR A 306 0.03 24.64 24.79
C TYR A 306 -0.17 24.44 26.30
N PHE A 307 0.86 24.76 27.11
CA PHE A 307 0.80 24.54 28.56
C PHE A 307 -0.25 25.43 29.23
N LEU A 308 -0.41 26.67 28.77
CA LEU A 308 -1.42 27.59 29.29
C LEU A 308 -2.83 26.98 29.12
N ILE A 309 -3.17 26.57 27.90
CA ILE A 309 -4.52 26.07 27.61
C ILE A 309 -4.78 24.70 28.23
N SER A 310 -3.79 23.80 28.25
CA SER A 310 -3.96 22.45 28.81
C SER A 310 -3.97 22.42 30.34
N ARG A 311 -3.04 23.12 31.01
CA ARG A 311 -2.88 23.06 32.47
C ARG A 311 -3.86 23.94 33.22
N TYR A 312 -3.99 25.22 32.84
CA TYR A 312 -4.79 26.19 33.57
C TYR A 312 -6.25 26.20 33.13
N TYR A 313 -6.49 26.00 31.84
CA TYR A 313 -7.83 26.09 31.28
C TYR A 313 -8.46 24.74 30.94
N ARG A 314 -7.74 23.62 31.10
CA ARG A 314 -8.21 22.26 30.76
C ARG A 314 -8.82 22.19 29.35
N TRP A 315 -8.18 22.85 28.38
CA TRP A 315 -8.64 23.02 27.00
C TRP A 315 -9.92 23.87 26.79
N ASP A 316 -10.44 24.51 27.84
CA ASP A 316 -11.58 25.42 27.75
C ASP A 316 -11.14 26.84 27.34
N VAL A 317 -11.05 27.07 26.03
CA VAL A 317 -10.73 28.39 25.45
C VAL A 317 -11.69 29.49 25.91
N SER A 318 -12.95 29.14 26.17
CA SER A 318 -13.93 30.12 26.65
C SER A 318 -13.57 30.66 28.03
N ARG A 319 -13.02 29.79 28.90
CA ARG A 319 -12.53 30.18 30.23
C ARG A 319 -11.34 31.11 30.11
N ALA A 320 -10.41 30.80 29.20
CA ALA A 320 -9.26 31.65 28.92
C ALA A 320 -9.65 33.05 28.45
N LEU A 321 -10.67 33.15 27.58
CA LEU A 321 -11.18 34.42 27.09
C LEU A 321 -11.95 35.20 28.17
N ARG A 322 -12.78 34.54 28.99
CA ARG A 322 -13.47 35.20 30.11
C ARG A 322 -12.51 35.80 31.13
N GLU A 323 -11.38 35.15 31.40
CA GLU A 323 -10.35 35.71 32.31
C GLU A 323 -9.84 37.08 31.83
N THR A 324 -9.91 37.38 30.52
CA THR A 324 -9.48 38.68 29.95
C THR A 324 -10.46 39.83 30.14
N GLY A 325 -11.63 39.59 30.75
CA GLY A 325 -12.73 40.55 30.88
C GLY A 325 -13.72 40.54 29.72
N LEU A 326 -13.46 39.75 28.67
CA LEU A 326 -14.40 39.61 27.56
C LEU A 326 -15.65 38.86 28.03
N LYS A 327 -16.81 39.51 27.93
CA LYS A 327 -18.14 38.92 28.17
C LYS A 327 -18.51 37.95 27.04
N ILE A 328 -17.81 36.82 26.98
CA ILE A 328 -18.05 35.73 26.02
C ILE A 328 -18.63 34.57 26.80
N SER A 329 -19.93 34.34 26.64
CA SER A 329 -20.55 33.16 27.23
C SER A 329 -20.00 31.92 26.56
N LYS A 330 -20.09 30.78 27.25
CA LYS A 330 -19.75 29.47 26.67
C LYS A 330 -20.68 29.12 25.48
N ARG A 331 -21.75 29.89 25.24
CA ARG A 331 -22.68 29.77 24.10
C ARG A 331 -22.24 30.64 22.91
N ASP A 332 -21.50 31.72 23.14
CA ASP A 332 -21.06 32.68 22.11
C ASP A 332 -19.76 32.26 21.42
N MET A 333 -18.94 31.46 22.10
CA MET A 333 -17.87 30.71 21.45
C MET A 333 -18.47 29.91 20.31
N VAL A 334 -17.78 29.83 19.17
CA VAL A 334 -18.05 28.84 18.12
C VAL A 334 -17.69 27.47 18.70
N LYS A 335 -18.50 27.00 19.64
CA LYS A 335 -18.69 25.59 19.88
C LYS A 335 -19.18 25.04 18.56
N VAL A 336 -18.55 23.94 18.15
CA VAL A 336 -19.23 22.84 17.48
C VAL A 336 -20.68 22.84 18.00
N PHE A 337 -21.60 23.38 17.19
CA PHE A 337 -22.96 23.71 17.63
C PHE A 337 -23.49 22.53 18.45
N PRO A 338 -24.00 22.74 19.67
CA PRO A 338 -24.44 21.64 20.53
C PRO A 338 -25.36 20.76 19.70
N HIS A 339 -25.09 19.45 19.67
CA HIS A 339 -25.82 18.47 18.86
C HIS A 339 -27.34 18.69 18.93
N ALA A 340 -27.85 19.14 20.09
CA ALA A 340 -29.23 19.56 20.32
C ALA A 340 -29.82 20.51 19.26
N LYS A 341 -29.07 21.50 18.75
CA LYS A 341 -29.57 22.49 17.76
C LYS A 341 -29.87 21.89 16.38
N TRP A 342 -29.33 20.70 16.08
CA TRP A 342 -29.46 20.04 14.78
C TRP A 342 -30.34 18.80 14.83
N LYS A 343 -31.11 18.59 15.91
CA LYS A 343 -31.97 17.41 16.05
C LYS A 343 -33.06 17.37 14.99
N THR A 344 -33.72 18.49 14.74
CA THR A 344 -34.82 18.56 13.76
C THR A 344 -34.31 18.71 12.34
N SER A 345 -35.05 18.14 11.38
CA SER A 345 -34.70 18.25 9.97
C SER A 345 -34.81 19.67 9.44
N ALA A 346 -35.86 20.40 9.86
CA ALA A 346 -36.08 21.79 9.51
C ALA A 346 -34.90 22.71 9.91
N ALA A 347 -34.33 22.51 11.12
CA ALA A 347 -33.18 23.30 11.56
C ALA A 347 -31.92 23.03 10.72
N ARG A 348 -31.68 21.76 10.36
CA ARG A 348 -30.56 21.40 9.46
C ARG A 348 -30.78 21.97 8.07
N ALA A 349 -31.99 21.86 7.52
CA ALA A 349 -32.36 22.41 6.22
C ALA A 349 -32.14 23.92 6.15
N ARG A 350 -32.64 24.68 7.13
CA ARG A 350 -32.41 26.12 7.26
C ARG A 350 -30.93 26.46 7.32
N ALA A 351 -30.16 25.75 8.14
CA ALA A 351 -28.73 26.00 8.26
C ALA A 351 -27.95 25.68 6.97
N ILE A 352 -28.42 24.76 6.15
CA ILE A 352 -27.79 24.50 4.85
C ILE A 352 -28.17 25.58 3.84
N ARG A 353 -29.43 26.03 3.80
CA ARG A 353 -29.87 27.15 2.94
C ARG A 353 -29.06 28.43 3.19
N GLU A 354 -28.98 28.86 4.46
CA GLU A 354 -28.16 30.02 4.85
C GLU A 354 -26.67 29.85 4.49
N PHE A 355 -26.14 28.63 4.59
CA PHE A 355 -24.75 28.36 4.23
C PHE A 355 -24.53 28.46 2.72
N VAL A 356 -25.45 27.92 1.91
CA VAL A 356 -25.39 28.03 0.45
C VAL A 356 -25.48 29.50 0.03
N GLU A 357 -26.46 30.22 0.56
CA GLU A 357 -26.67 31.65 0.29
C GLU A 357 -25.45 32.50 0.65
N SER A 358 -24.97 32.40 1.90
CA SER A 358 -23.78 33.15 2.37
C SER A 358 -22.48 32.77 1.67
N SER A 359 -22.41 31.61 1.01
CA SER A 359 -21.23 31.21 0.25
C SER A 359 -21.14 31.87 -1.13
N GLY A 360 -22.25 32.36 -1.68
CA GLY A 360 -22.33 32.91 -3.04
C GLY A 360 -21.99 31.89 -4.14
N ARG A 361 -21.95 30.59 -3.83
CA ARG A 361 -21.52 29.52 -4.76
C ARG A 361 -22.66 28.53 -4.99
N PRO A 362 -22.74 27.93 -6.20
CA PRO A 362 -23.76 26.94 -6.48
C PRO A 362 -23.58 25.72 -5.54
N PRO A 363 -24.67 25.14 -5.01
CA PRO A 363 -24.56 24.08 -4.00
C PRO A 363 -23.80 22.82 -4.45
N LYS A 364 -23.70 22.58 -5.77
CA LYS A 364 -22.91 21.47 -6.36
C LYS A 364 -21.40 21.64 -6.17
N GLU A 365 -20.93 22.88 -6.06
CA GLU A 365 -19.52 23.20 -5.90
C GLU A 365 -19.06 23.29 -4.44
N LEU A 366 -20.01 23.31 -3.51
CA LEU A 366 -19.72 23.34 -2.09
C LEU A 366 -19.21 21.98 -1.63
N THR A 367 -18.33 22.00 -0.63
CA THR A 367 -17.74 20.77 -0.08
C THR A 367 -17.99 20.66 1.42
N ALA A 368 -17.87 19.43 1.94
CA ALA A 368 -17.88 19.18 3.38
C ALA A 368 -16.80 20.00 4.13
N LYS A 369 -15.69 20.33 3.47
CA LYS A 369 -14.62 21.16 4.04
C LYS A 369 -15.07 22.61 4.19
N ASP A 370 -15.83 23.13 3.24
CA ASP A 370 -16.36 24.50 3.29
C ASP A 370 -17.39 24.63 4.41
N LEU A 371 -18.26 23.61 4.57
CA LEU A 371 -19.18 23.54 5.70
C LEU A 371 -18.45 23.54 7.05
N CYS A 372 -17.34 22.80 7.17
CA CYS A 372 -16.49 22.82 8.36
C CYS A 372 -15.83 24.18 8.60
N ARG A 373 -15.36 24.86 7.54
CA ARG A 373 -14.77 26.21 7.64
C ARG A 373 -15.79 27.25 8.10
N ALA A 374 -17.05 27.11 7.68
CA ALA A 374 -18.17 27.93 8.13
C ALA A 374 -18.64 27.61 9.57
N GLY A 375 -17.94 26.72 10.29
CA GLY A 375 -18.31 26.35 11.66
C GLY A 375 -19.54 25.43 11.76
N ARG A 376 -20.07 24.96 10.62
CA ARG A 376 -21.26 24.08 10.53
C ARG A 376 -20.89 22.60 10.37
N GLY A 377 -19.65 22.23 10.67
CA GLY A 377 -19.13 20.87 10.48
C GLY A 377 -19.84 19.78 11.27
N SER A 378 -20.50 20.11 12.40
CA SER A 378 -21.26 19.13 13.18
C SER A 378 -22.49 18.58 12.45
N LEU A 379 -23.01 19.28 11.43
CA LEU A 379 -24.09 18.76 10.59
C LEU A 379 -23.70 17.45 9.90
N LEU A 380 -22.42 17.25 9.60
CA LEU A 380 -21.89 16.04 8.95
C LEU A 380 -21.95 14.79 9.84
N THR A 381 -22.25 14.95 11.13
CA THR A 381 -22.47 13.81 12.05
C THR A 381 -23.85 13.17 11.85
N TYR A 382 -24.82 13.91 11.30
CA TYR A 382 -26.19 13.45 11.09
C TYR A 382 -26.38 12.80 9.73
N LYS A 383 -25.87 13.44 8.67
CA LYS A 383 -26.00 12.98 7.29
C LYS A 383 -24.77 13.33 6.48
N SER A 384 -24.61 12.64 5.35
CA SER A 384 -23.64 13.06 4.33
C SER A 384 -23.99 14.46 3.82
N PHE A 385 -22.98 15.17 3.29
CA PHE A 385 -23.18 16.52 2.75
C PHE A 385 -24.28 16.55 1.66
N ALA A 386 -24.31 15.58 0.75
CA ALA A 386 -25.39 15.43 -0.23
C ALA A 386 -26.77 15.19 0.43
N GLY A 387 -26.81 14.43 1.52
CA GLY A 387 -28.04 14.21 2.28
C GLY A 387 -28.58 15.48 2.92
N LEU A 388 -27.67 16.34 3.42
CA LEU A 388 -28.00 17.64 3.99
C LEU A 388 -28.51 18.62 2.93
N LEU A 389 -27.90 18.64 1.74
CA LEU A 389 -28.37 19.46 0.61
C LEU A 389 -29.78 19.04 0.16
N ARG A 390 -30.04 17.74 0.01
CA ARG A 390 -31.39 17.26 -0.32
C ARG A 390 -32.43 17.59 0.74
N GLU A 391 -32.04 17.48 2.01
CA GLU A 391 -32.91 17.87 3.13
C GLU A 391 -33.22 19.37 3.14
N ALA A 392 -32.34 20.19 2.55
CA ALA A 392 -32.55 21.61 2.34
C ALA A 392 -33.34 21.97 1.07
N GLY A 393 -33.85 20.98 0.34
CA GLY A 393 -34.64 21.16 -0.88
C GLY A 393 -33.82 21.23 -2.18
N TYR A 394 -32.51 21.00 -2.13
CA TYR A 394 -31.70 20.97 -3.34
C TYR A 394 -31.73 19.58 -4.00
N ASP A 395 -32.23 19.48 -5.23
CA ASP A 395 -32.19 18.25 -6.03
C ASP A 395 -30.77 18.00 -6.58
N ILE A 396 -29.89 17.51 -5.71
CA ILE A 396 -28.51 17.20 -6.03
C ILE A 396 -28.24 15.75 -5.69
N GLN A 397 -27.87 14.99 -6.71
CA GLN A 397 -27.39 13.63 -6.50
C GLN A 397 -25.95 13.65 -5.96
N PRO A 398 -25.54 12.69 -5.11
CA PRO A 398 -24.24 12.73 -4.47
C PRO A 398 -23.05 12.72 -5.44
N TRP A 399 -23.22 12.19 -6.66
CA TRP A 399 -22.18 12.19 -7.70
C TRP A 399 -22.05 13.50 -8.47
N GLU A 400 -22.99 14.43 -8.31
CA GLU A 400 -22.91 15.77 -8.89
C GLU A 400 -22.11 16.74 -8.01
N LEU A 401 -21.71 16.31 -6.82
CA LEU A 401 -20.84 17.09 -5.95
C LEU A 401 -19.39 16.98 -6.43
N LYS A 402 -18.68 18.10 -6.39
CA LYS A 402 -17.24 18.20 -6.71
C LYS A 402 -16.38 17.15 -5.99
N HIS A 403 -16.75 16.80 -4.75
CA HIS A 403 -16.03 15.81 -3.96
C HIS A 403 -16.95 14.74 -3.38
N VAL A 404 -16.74 13.52 -3.85
CA VAL A 404 -17.47 12.33 -3.42
C VAL A 404 -16.52 11.38 -2.69
N SER A 405 -16.89 10.96 -1.49
CA SER A 405 -16.09 10.03 -0.69
C SER A 405 -15.76 8.74 -1.46
N HIS A 406 -14.56 8.22 -1.29
CA HIS A 406 -14.15 6.95 -1.90
C HIS A 406 -15.06 5.76 -1.49
N SER A 407 -15.58 5.77 -0.26
CA SER A 407 -16.49 4.73 0.24
C SER A 407 -17.84 4.75 -0.48
N PHE A 408 -18.28 5.91 -0.98
CA PHE A 408 -19.52 6.03 -1.75
C PHE A 408 -19.45 5.20 -3.04
N TRP A 409 -18.30 5.20 -3.71
CA TRP A 409 -18.09 4.44 -4.95
C TRP A 409 -17.97 2.93 -4.75
N MET A 410 -17.84 2.44 -3.50
CA MET A 410 -17.80 1.00 -3.24
C MET A 410 -19.11 0.30 -3.61
N ARG A 411 -20.25 0.99 -3.49
CA ARG A 411 -21.58 0.46 -3.80
C ARG A 411 -21.82 0.48 -5.31
N ARG A 412 -22.14 -0.67 -5.90
CA ARG A 412 -22.40 -0.83 -7.35
C ARG A 412 -23.50 0.12 -7.85
N ARG A 413 -24.62 0.22 -7.11
CA ARG A 413 -25.75 1.12 -7.45
C ARG A 413 -25.33 2.58 -7.64
N ASN A 414 -24.39 3.07 -6.84
CA ASN A 414 -23.91 4.45 -6.91
C ASN A 414 -23.07 4.69 -8.17
N ARG A 415 -22.23 3.71 -8.54
CA ARG A 415 -21.45 3.76 -9.77
C ARG A 415 -22.37 3.71 -10.99
N ALA A 416 -23.35 2.81 -10.98
CA ALA A 416 -24.36 2.69 -12.01
C ALA A 416 -25.15 4.00 -12.22
N GLY A 417 -25.65 4.59 -11.12
CA GLY A 417 -26.38 5.86 -11.15
C GLY A 417 -25.55 7.00 -11.75
N ALA A 418 -24.29 7.14 -11.31
CA ALA A 418 -23.39 8.16 -11.84
C ALA A 418 -23.08 7.97 -13.34
N VAL A 419 -22.90 6.74 -13.82
CA VAL A 419 -22.67 6.45 -15.25
C VAL A 419 -23.91 6.75 -16.09
N ARG A 420 -25.11 6.35 -15.65
CA ARG A 420 -26.37 6.68 -16.34
C ARG A 420 -26.61 8.17 -16.39
N TRP A 421 -26.31 8.87 -15.29
CA TRP A 421 -26.35 10.32 -15.24
C TRP A 421 -25.37 10.95 -16.25
N LEU A 422 -24.13 10.47 -16.31
CA LEU A 422 -23.12 10.96 -17.26
C LEU A 422 -23.55 10.75 -18.72
N ILE A 423 -24.15 9.59 -19.04
CA ILE A 423 -24.68 9.30 -20.38
C ILE A 423 -25.77 10.31 -20.75
N ARG A 424 -26.74 10.54 -19.86
CA ARG A 424 -27.80 11.54 -20.07
C ARG A 424 -27.24 12.94 -20.23
N LYS A 425 -26.25 13.33 -19.42
CA LYS A 425 -25.65 14.67 -19.47
C LYS A 425 -24.81 14.93 -20.73
N THR A 426 -24.14 13.90 -21.24
CA THR A 426 -23.28 14.04 -22.42
C THR A 426 -24.00 13.77 -23.75
N GLY A 427 -25.16 13.10 -23.72
CA GLY A 427 -25.82 12.59 -24.92
C GLY A 427 -25.04 11.50 -25.66
N LYS A 428 -23.88 11.07 -25.12
CA LYS A 428 -23.01 10.10 -25.78
C LYS A 428 -23.55 8.69 -25.59
N ARG A 429 -23.44 7.87 -26.65
CA ARG A 429 -23.63 6.42 -26.52
C ARG A 429 -22.70 5.86 -25.44
N PRO A 430 -23.12 4.85 -24.66
CA PRO A 430 -22.30 4.32 -23.57
C PRO A 430 -20.90 3.86 -24.03
N SER A 431 -20.80 3.26 -25.23
CA SER A 431 -19.53 2.85 -25.85
C SER A 431 -18.60 3.99 -26.27
N ASN A 432 -19.12 5.20 -26.41
CA ASN A 432 -18.38 6.39 -26.81
C ASN A 432 -17.83 7.20 -25.64
N LEU A 433 -18.17 6.84 -24.39
CA LEU A 433 -17.60 7.47 -23.21
C LEU A 433 -16.08 7.29 -23.16
N LYS A 434 -15.37 8.36 -22.80
CA LYS A 434 -13.92 8.43 -22.64
C LYS A 434 -13.57 8.80 -21.21
N CYS A 435 -12.32 8.56 -20.81
CA CYS A 435 -11.82 8.98 -19.49
C CYS A 435 -11.98 10.49 -19.26
N GLY A 436 -11.80 11.31 -20.31
CA GLY A 436 -11.98 12.76 -20.25
C GLY A 436 -13.39 13.17 -19.82
N ASP A 437 -14.42 12.40 -20.20
CA ASP A 437 -15.81 12.70 -19.79
C ASP A 437 -15.98 12.56 -18.28
N PHE A 438 -15.36 11.56 -17.65
CA PHE A 438 -15.43 11.42 -16.19
C PHE A 438 -14.69 12.56 -15.48
N SER A 439 -13.57 13.04 -16.01
CA SER A 439 -12.84 14.15 -15.40
C SER A 439 -13.57 15.48 -15.57
N TYR A 440 -14.15 15.73 -16.74
CA TYR A 440 -14.87 16.96 -17.05
C TYR A 440 -16.10 17.17 -16.15
N TYR A 441 -16.80 16.09 -15.80
CA TYR A 441 -17.97 16.13 -14.93
C TYR A 441 -17.66 15.77 -13.45
N ASP A 442 -16.45 16.03 -12.97
CA ASP A 442 -16.01 15.78 -11.57
C ASP A 442 -16.16 14.32 -11.06
N LEU A 443 -16.37 13.34 -11.97
CA LEU A 443 -16.42 11.91 -11.67
C LEU A 443 -15.03 11.24 -11.66
N GLY A 444 -13.95 12.03 -11.57
CA GLY A 444 -12.58 11.49 -11.49
C GLY A 444 -12.37 10.53 -10.31
N GLY A 445 -13.07 10.74 -9.19
CA GLY A 445 -13.04 9.84 -8.03
C GLY A 445 -13.63 8.45 -8.31
N LEU A 446 -14.69 8.38 -9.14
CA LEU A 446 -15.30 7.13 -9.60
C LEU A 446 -14.31 6.34 -10.47
N TRP A 447 -13.69 7.03 -11.42
CA TRP A 447 -12.69 6.47 -12.31
C TRP A 447 -11.50 5.87 -11.54
N GLN A 448 -10.92 6.65 -10.62
CA GLN A 448 -9.81 6.20 -9.79
C GLN A 448 -10.19 5.01 -8.90
N HIS A 449 -11.43 4.95 -8.40
CA HIS A 449 -11.90 3.84 -7.59
C HIS A 449 -11.90 2.52 -8.36
N VAL A 450 -12.48 2.52 -9.56
CA VAL A 450 -12.51 1.32 -10.41
C VAL A 450 -11.09 0.96 -10.85
N GLY A 451 -10.27 1.93 -11.24
CA GLY A 451 -8.87 1.71 -11.62
C GLY A 451 -8.01 1.05 -10.53
N LYS A 452 -8.29 1.31 -9.24
CA LYS A 452 -7.60 0.63 -8.12
C LYS A 452 -8.01 -0.83 -7.97
N LYS A 453 -9.29 -1.15 -8.17
CA LYS A 453 -9.77 -2.54 -8.11
C LYS A 453 -9.20 -3.37 -9.26
N THR A 454 -9.16 -2.82 -10.45
CA THR A 454 -8.70 -3.53 -11.66
C THR A 454 -7.20 -3.83 -11.62
N ARG A 455 -6.38 -2.99 -10.96
CA ARG A 455 -4.96 -3.29 -10.67
C ARG A 455 -4.74 -4.60 -9.92
N LYS A 456 -5.69 -5.05 -9.09
CA LYS A 456 -5.55 -6.28 -8.31
C LYS A 456 -5.81 -7.55 -9.16
N TYR A 457 -6.48 -7.40 -10.31
CA TYR A 457 -6.97 -8.54 -11.12
C TYR A 457 -6.37 -8.62 -12.53
N CYS A 458 -5.64 -7.60 -12.99
CA CYS A 458 -5.06 -7.57 -14.33
C CYS A 458 -3.52 -7.63 -14.26
N ASP A 459 -2.94 -8.83 -14.24
CA ASP A 459 -1.50 -9.07 -14.50
C ASP A 459 -1.15 -8.94 -15.99
N VAL A 460 -2.15 -8.80 -16.85
CA VAL A 460 -2.00 -8.75 -18.31
C VAL A 460 -1.87 -7.30 -18.76
N ARG A 461 -0.93 -7.02 -19.68
CA ARG A 461 -0.59 -5.72 -20.31
C ARG A 461 -1.74 -5.07 -21.13
N VAL A 462 -2.97 -5.09 -20.63
CA VAL A 462 -4.09 -4.38 -21.23
C VAL A 462 -4.07 -2.95 -20.72
N ASP A 463 -4.23 -1.99 -21.63
CA ASP A 463 -4.28 -0.57 -21.31
C ASP A 463 -5.35 -0.28 -20.23
N LYS A 464 -4.85 0.11 -19.05
CA LYS A 464 -5.58 0.42 -17.81
C LYS A 464 -6.88 1.25 -17.96
N PRO A 465 -6.98 2.25 -18.84
CA PRO A 465 -8.23 3.01 -18.99
C PRO A 465 -9.41 2.17 -19.49
N TYR A 466 -9.19 1.22 -20.39
CA TYR A 466 -10.32 0.53 -21.05
C TYR A 466 -11.09 -0.40 -20.13
N TYR A 467 -10.36 -1.12 -19.27
CA TYR A 467 -10.99 -2.04 -18.33
C TYR A 467 -11.83 -1.29 -17.29
N SER A 468 -11.46 -0.05 -16.98
CA SER A 468 -12.21 0.80 -16.06
C SER A 468 -13.55 1.26 -16.68
N ILE A 469 -13.55 1.68 -17.95
CA ILE A 469 -14.79 2.01 -18.68
C ILE A 469 -15.69 0.77 -18.79
N TYR A 470 -15.12 -0.37 -19.19
CA TYR A 470 -15.85 -1.63 -19.30
C TYR A 470 -16.57 -1.99 -17.99
N THR A 471 -15.86 -1.95 -16.86
CA THR A 471 -16.42 -2.27 -15.55
C THR A 471 -17.54 -1.30 -15.17
N LEU A 472 -17.37 -0.01 -15.43
CA LEU A 472 -18.37 1.02 -15.16
C LEU A 472 -19.65 0.84 -15.99
N LEU A 473 -19.50 0.55 -17.29
CA LEU A 473 -20.62 0.27 -18.18
C LEU A 473 -21.35 -1.02 -17.79
N LYS A 474 -20.62 -2.07 -17.44
CA LYS A 474 -21.18 -3.32 -16.91
C LYS A 474 -21.93 -3.09 -15.60
N ASP A 475 -21.38 -2.28 -14.70
CA ASP A 475 -22.06 -1.93 -13.44
C ASP A 475 -23.38 -1.20 -13.70
N ALA A 476 -23.43 -0.36 -14.73
CA ALA A 476 -24.60 0.42 -15.11
C ALA A 476 -25.69 -0.36 -15.88
N GLY A 477 -25.39 -1.59 -16.32
CA GLY A 477 -26.29 -2.46 -17.07
C GLY A 477 -26.03 -2.50 -18.59
N PHE A 478 -25.00 -1.80 -19.07
CA PHE A 478 -24.70 -1.69 -20.50
C PHE A 478 -23.69 -2.76 -20.96
N LYS A 479 -23.93 -4.05 -20.70
CA LYS A 479 -22.97 -5.13 -20.99
C LYS A 479 -22.56 -5.18 -22.47
N GLY A 480 -23.52 -5.15 -23.40
CA GLY A 480 -23.23 -5.20 -24.83
C GLY A 480 -22.48 -3.97 -25.36
N GLU A 481 -22.75 -2.78 -24.81
CA GLU A 481 -21.98 -1.56 -25.14
C GLU A 481 -20.58 -1.60 -24.50
N ALA A 482 -20.44 -2.19 -23.31
CA ALA A 482 -19.15 -2.39 -22.66
C ALA A 482 -18.25 -3.29 -23.51
N GLU A 483 -18.79 -4.41 -24.01
CA GLU A 483 -18.10 -5.31 -24.93
C GLU A 483 -17.73 -4.58 -26.22
N ARG A 484 -18.67 -3.87 -26.85
CA ARG A 484 -18.36 -3.05 -28.05
C ARG A 484 -17.26 -2.02 -27.79
N ALA A 485 -17.26 -1.33 -26.66
CA ALA A 485 -16.21 -0.38 -26.28
C ALA A 485 -14.83 -1.06 -26.16
N LEU A 486 -14.79 -2.29 -25.64
CA LEU A 486 -13.57 -3.07 -25.45
C LEU A 486 -13.06 -3.66 -26.77
N TYR A 487 -13.94 -4.24 -27.58
CA TYR A 487 -13.60 -4.95 -28.82
C TYR A 487 -13.43 -4.03 -30.03
N GLY A 488 -14.28 -3.01 -30.18
CA GLY A 488 -14.21 -2.06 -31.31
C GLY A 488 -12.87 -1.33 -31.40
N ARG A 489 -12.20 -1.11 -30.25
CA ARG A 489 -10.84 -0.53 -30.23
C ARG A 489 -9.73 -1.56 -30.46
N LYS A 490 -9.90 -2.82 -30.06
CA LYS A 490 -8.95 -3.89 -30.38
C LYS A 490 -8.89 -4.13 -31.90
N LEU A 491 -10.03 -4.09 -32.58
CA LEU A 491 -10.11 -4.22 -34.04
C LEU A 491 -9.40 -3.05 -34.75
N LYS A 492 -9.60 -1.80 -34.33
CA LYS A 492 -8.87 -0.64 -34.87
C LYS A 492 -7.34 -0.76 -34.73
N ARG A 493 -6.85 -1.39 -33.66
CA ARG A 493 -5.40 -1.63 -33.49
C ARG A 493 -4.86 -2.75 -34.37
N ARG A 494 -5.64 -3.82 -34.59
CA ARG A 494 -5.25 -4.90 -35.51
C ARG A 494 -5.28 -4.45 -36.97
N GLY A 495 -6.24 -3.60 -37.36
CA GLY A 495 -6.28 -2.99 -38.69
C GLY A 495 -5.08 -2.10 -38.99
N LYS A 496 -4.62 -1.29 -38.02
CA LYS A 496 -3.41 -0.46 -38.19
C LYS A 496 -2.09 -1.25 -38.30
N PHE A 497 -2.08 -2.54 -37.94
CA PHE A 497 -0.88 -3.38 -38.06
C PHE A 497 -0.76 -4.05 -39.45
N ARG A 498 -1.83 -4.05 -40.27
CA ARG A 498 -1.84 -4.71 -41.59
C ARG A 498 -1.50 -3.80 -42.78
N HIS A 499 -1.27 -2.49 -42.58
CA HIS A 499 -0.86 -1.56 -43.64
C HIS A 499 0.59 -1.06 -43.59
N ARG A 500 1.48 -1.76 -42.85
CA ARG A 500 2.91 -1.71 -43.20
C ARG A 500 3.16 -2.78 -44.25
N THR A 501 2.76 -2.50 -45.48
CA THR A 501 3.31 -3.16 -46.65
C THR A 501 4.82 -2.94 -46.61
N ILE A 502 5.54 -4.05 -46.56
CA ILE A 502 6.98 -4.10 -46.79
C ILE A 502 7.17 -3.61 -48.23
N GLY A 503 7.54 -2.35 -48.40
CA GLY A 503 8.01 -1.79 -49.65
C GLY A 503 9.37 -2.37 -50.01
N GLY A 504 9.41 -3.68 -50.29
CA GLY A 504 10.56 -4.33 -50.90
C GLY A 504 10.39 -4.27 -52.41
N ARG A 505 11.05 -3.31 -53.06
CA ARG A 505 11.28 -3.33 -54.51
C ARG A 505 11.98 -4.65 -54.87
N LYS A 506 11.26 -5.61 -55.47
CA LYS A 506 11.88 -6.66 -56.27
C LYS A 506 11.87 -6.20 -57.72
N LYS A 507 13.06 -5.97 -58.28
CA LYS A 507 13.28 -5.87 -59.73
C LYS A 507 12.95 -7.25 -60.31
N ILE A 508 12.10 -7.26 -61.33
CA ILE A 508 11.87 -8.41 -62.21
C ILE A 508 12.99 -8.35 -63.27
N PRO A 509 13.84 -9.37 -63.43
CA PRO A 509 14.71 -9.46 -64.60
C PRO A 509 13.89 -9.92 -65.80
N LYS A 510 14.20 -9.34 -66.96
CA LYS A 510 13.66 -9.70 -68.28
C LYS A 510 14.00 -11.12 -68.66
#